data_AF-A0A4R5BW10-F1
#
_entry.id   AF-A0A4R5BW10-F1
#
_cell.length_a   1.000
_cell.length_b   1.000
_cell.length_c   1.000
_cell.angle_alpha   90.00
_cell.angle_beta   90.00
_cell.angle_gamma   90.00
#
_symmetry.space_group_name_H-M   'P 1'
#
loop_
_entity.id
_entity.type
_entity.pdbx_description
1 polymer ?
#
loop_
_entity_poly.entity_id
_entity_poly.type
_entity_poly.pdbx_seq_one_letter_code
_entity_poly.pdbx_strand_id
1 'polypeptide(L)' 'PLVLEEVARAVEDANTRLARVQQVKKWRLLPAEWTAESEELTPTLKLKRRVVHTKYADALDALYTG' A
#
# COMPACT_ATOMS: atom_id res chain seq x y z
N PRO A 1 -1.92 -9.00 -16.33
CA PRO A 1 -2.55 -7.66 -16.36
C PRO A 1 -3.88 -7.54 -15.60
N LEU A 2 -4.61 -8.64 -15.37
CA LEU A 2 -5.91 -8.59 -14.65
C LEU A 2 -5.82 -8.09 -13.20
N VAL A 3 -4.81 -8.53 -12.45
CA VAL A 3 -4.70 -8.21 -11.01
C VAL A 3 -4.55 -6.72 -10.75
N LEU A 4 -3.75 -6.01 -11.57
CA LEU A 4 -3.56 -4.56 -11.41
C LEU A 4 -4.84 -3.79 -11.71
N GLU A 5 -5.62 -4.23 -12.71
CA GLU A 5 -6.90 -3.61 -13.07
C GLU A 5 -7.94 -3.81 -11.96
N GLU A 6 -8.01 -5.00 -11.36
CA GLU A 6 -8.91 -5.27 -10.24
C GLU A 6 -8.54 -4.46 -8.99
N VAL A 7 -7.24 -4.33 -8.68
CA VAL A 7 -6.77 -3.46 -7.58
C VAL A 7 -7.10 -2.00 -7.87
N ALA A 8 -6.91 -1.52 -9.10
CA ALA A 8 -7.27 -0.15 -9.50
C ALA A 8 -8.76 0.11 -9.26
N ARG A 9 -9.63 -0.81 -9.72
CA ARG A 9 -11.07 -0.72 -9.53
C ARG A 9 -11.47 -0.68 -8.06
N ALA A 10 -10.85 -1.52 -7.23
CA ALA A 10 -11.13 -1.54 -5.79
C ALA A 10 -10.71 -0.23 -5.10
N VAL A 11 -9.57 0.36 -5.49
CA VAL A 11 -9.13 1.67 -4.98
C VAL A 11 -10.08 2.79 -5.42
N GLU A 12 -10.53 2.77 -6.67
CA GLU A 12 -11.51 3.74 -7.17
C GLU A 12 -12.84 3.66 -6.42
N ASP A 13 -13.38 2.46 -6.24
CA ASP A 13 -14.60 2.23 -5.47
C ASP A 13 -14.45 2.72 -4.02
N ALA A 14 -13.34 2.41 -3.35
CA ALA A 14 -13.07 2.91 -2.00
C ALA A 14 -13.00 4.45 -1.95
N ASN A 15 -12.37 5.07 -2.96
CA ASN A 15 -12.24 6.53 -3.05
C ASN A 15 -13.58 7.27 -3.22
N THR A 16 -14.63 6.60 -3.72
CA THR A 16 -15.99 7.19 -3.80
C THR A 16 -16.59 7.51 -2.43
N ARG A 17 -16.13 6.81 -1.39
CA ARG A 17 -16.61 6.94 0.00
C ARG A 17 -15.77 7.91 0.83
N LEU A 18 -14.72 8.48 0.25
CA LEU A 18 -13.73 9.31 0.95
C LEU A 18 -13.79 10.77 0.47
N ALA A 19 -13.59 11.71 1.40
CA ALA A 19 -13.38 13.10 1.03
C ALA A 19 -12.14 13.24 0.14
N ARG A 20 -12.11 14.25 -0.75
CA ARG A 20 -11.03 14.44 -1.74
C ARG A 20 -9.62 14.39 -1.13
N VAL A 21 -9.45 14.90 0.09
CA VAL A 21 -8.18 14.96 0.84
C VAL A 21 -7.76 13.61 1.46
N GLN A 22 -8.69 12.67 1.60
CA GLN A 22 -8.46 11.33 2.15
C GLN A 22 -8.25 10.26 1.07
N GLN A 23 -8.57 10.59 -0.18
CA GLN A 23 -8.49 9.64 -1.29
C GLN A 23 -7.05 9.21 -1.57
N VAL A 24 -6.87 7.92 -1.86
CA VAL A 24 -5.61 7.34 -2.33
C VAL A 24 -5.33 7.83 -3.75
N LYS A 25 -4.26 8.58 -3.94
CA LYS A 25 -3.90 9.19 -5.24
C LYS A 25 -2.93 8.37 -6.06
N LYS A 26 -1.96 7.75 -5.40
CA LYS A 26 -0.94 6.89 -6.01
C LYS A 26 -0.74 5.68 -5.11
N TRP A 27 -0.59 4.50 -5.69
CA TRP A 27 -0.37 3.24 -4.99
C TRP A 27 0.53 2.34 -5.82
N ARG A 28 1.13 1.34 -5.16
CA ARG A 28 1.93 0.32 -5.81
C ARG A 28 1.61 -1.04 -5.21
N LEU A 29 1.35 -2.02 -6.07
CA LEU A 29 1.21 -3.40 -5.63
C LEU A 29 2.62 -3.98 -5.37
N LEU A 30 2.85 -4.45 -4.14
CA LEU A 30 4.08 -5.12 -3.79
C LEU A 30 4.02 -6.59 -4.24
N PRO A 31 5.15 -7.18 -4.67
CA PRO A 31 5.19 -8.59 -5.06
C PRO A 31 5.22 -9.54 -3.86
N ALA A 32 5.34 -9.01 -2.63
CA ALA A 32 5.44 -9.76 -1.40
C ALA A 32 4.19 -9.57 -0.54
N GLU A 33 3.69 -10.68 0.01
CA GLU A 33 2.62 -10.70 1.00
C GLU A 33 3.20 -10.44 2.40
N TRP A 34 2.44 -9.73 3.24
CA TRP A 34 2.81 -9.51 4.65
C TRP A 34 2.03 -10.47 5.54
N THR A 35 2.74 -11.25 6.35
CA THR A 35 2.19 -12.22 7.29
C THR A 35 2.61 -11.89 8.74
N ALA A 36 2.10 -12.61 9.73
CA ALA A 36 2.50 -12.43 11.13
C ALA A 36 3.98 -12.81 11.38
N GLU A 37 4.53 -13.68 10.54
CA GLU A 37 5.92 -14.14 10.54
C GLU A 37 6.84 -13.19 9.76
N SER A 38 6.27 -12.36 8.88
CA SER A 38 7.01 -11.31 8.18
C SER A 38 7.41 -10.16 9.12
N GLU A 39 8.40 -9.37 8.72
CA GLU A 39 8.93 -8.30 9.57
C GLU A 39 8.00 -7.08 9.64
N GLU A 40 7.13 -6.90 8.65
CA GLU A 40 6.31 -5.71 8.42
C GLU A 40 5.14 -5.57 9.41
N LEU A 41 4.70 -6.68 10.00
CA LEU A 41 3.57 -6.73 10.91
C LEU A 41 3.99 -7.17 12.31
N THR A 42 3.21 -6.79 13.33
CA THR A 42 3.25 -7.44 14.64
C THR A 42 2.60 -8.83 14.54
N PRO A 43 2.82 -9.72 15.52
CA PRO A 43 2.06 -10.97 15.60
C PRO A 43 0.53 -10.78 15.62
N THR A 44 0.08 -9.59 16.02
CA THR A 44 -1.33 -9.16 16.02
C THR A 44 -1.73 -8.37 14.76
N LEU A 45 -0.95 -8.49 13.67
CA LEU A 45 -1.19 -7.87 12.36
C LEU A 45 -1.19 -6.34 12.32
N LYS A 46 -0.59 -5.68 13.31
CA LYS A 46 -0.42 -4.22 13.30
C LYS A 46 0.83 -3.83 12.49
N LEU A 47 0.73 -2.77 11.71
CA LEU A 47 1.82 -2.28 10.88
C LEU A 47 3.03 -1.78 11.69
N LYS A 48 4.22 -2.34 11.45
CA LYS A 48 5.49 -1.81 11.95
C LYS A 48 6.04 -0.75 10.98
N ARG A 49 5.50 0.48 11.08
CA ARG A 49 5.82 1.59 10.15
C ARG A 49 7.31 1.76 9.87
N ARG A 50 8.16 1.78 10.91
CA ARG A 50 9.62 1.97 10.75
C ARG A 50 10.25 0.93 9.82
N VAL A 51 9.84 -0.34 9.95
CA VAL A 51 10.33 -1.44 9.12
C VAL A 51 9.88 -1.24 7.67
N VAL A 52 8.59 -0.97 7.47
CA VAL A 52 8.01 -0.75 6.14
C VAL A 52 8.67 0.44 5.43
N HIS A 53 8.83 1.58 6.11
CA HIS A 53 9.49 2.75 5.54
C HIS A 53 10.94 2.47 5.14
N THR A 54 11.66 1.65 5.92
CA THR A 54 13.05 1.30 5.60
C THR A 54 13.13 0.33 4.43
N LYS A 55 12.33 -0.75 4.46
CA LYS A 55 12.37 -1.84 3.47
C LYS A 55 11.85 -1.42 2.09
N TYR A 56 10.88 -0.51 2.06
CA TYR A 56 10.22 -0.06 0.83
C TYR A 56 10.50 1.41 0.52
N ALA A 57 11.60 1.97 1.01
CA ALA A 57 11.97 3.38 0.82
C ALA A 57 11.89 3.79 -0.66
N ASP A 58 12.58 3.08 -1.55
CA ASP A 58 12.58 3.38 -2.99
C ASP A 58 11.19 3.32 -3.62
N ALA A 59 10.36 2.36 -3.20
CA ALA A 59 9.01 2.21 -3.72
C ALA A 59 8.09 3.34 -3.23
N LEU A 60 8.26 3.79 -1.99
CA LEU A 60 7.55 4.93 -1.43
C LEU A 60 8.01 6.24 -2.09
N ASP A 61 9.31 6.44 -2.23
CA ASP A 61 9.90 7.62 -2.86
C ASP A 61 9.42 7.74 -4.30
N ALA A 62 9.42 6.65 -5.06
CA ALA A 62 8.90 6.63 -6.44
C ALA A 62 7.42 7.04 -6.57
N LEU A 63 6.61 6.95 -5.51
CA LEU A 63 5.24 7.48 -5.53
C LEU A 63 5.22 9.01 -5.49
N TYR A 64 6.23 9.64 -4.86
CA TYR A 64 6.27 11.09 -4.67
C TYR A 64 7.21 11.82 -5.65
N THR A 65 8.21 11.14 -6.21
CA THR A 65 9.23 11.77 -7.09
C THR A 65 8.79 11.88 -8.56
N GLY A 66 7.55 12.28 -8.83
CA GLY A 66 7.03 12.47 -10.19
C GLY A 66 6.15 13.70 -10.32
#